data_AF-A0A957W7W8-F1
#
_entry.id   AF-A0A957W7W8-F1
#
_cell.length_a   1.000
_cell.length_b   1.000
_cell.length_c   1.000
_cell.angle_alpha   90.00
_cell.angle_beta   90.00
_cell.angle_gamma   90.00
#
_symmetry.space_group_name_H-M   'P 1'
#
loop_
_entity.id
_entity.type
_entity.pdbx_description
1 polymer ?
#
loop_
_entity_poly.entity_id
_entity_poly.type
_entity_poly.pdbx_seq_one_letter_code
_entity_poly.pdbx_strand_id
1 'polypeptide(L)'
;VAGTLNCTGVPNIPFFIANPQVIQSGQSSTLQWGPVTNASGVYLSTPGGIVGVATPGQETVQPSQSTNYALFAQCGSNTIQANTTIYVQ
;
A
#
# COMPACT_ATOMS: atom_id res chain seq x y z
N VAL A 1 0.64 24.63 19.90
CA VAL A 1 1.68 23.69 19.40
C VAL A 1 0.97 22.41 18.97
N ALA A 2 0.98 22.11 17.67
CA ALA A 2 0.31 20.94 17.10
C ALA A 2 0.92 19.67 17.69
N GLY A 3 0.08 18.77 18.20
CA GLY A 3 0.50 17.49 18.79
C GLY A 3 1.31 16.70 17.77
N THR A 4 2.58 16.46 18.08
CA THR A 4 3.44 15.57 17.33
C THR A 4 2.85 14.18 17.41
N LEU A 5 2.24 13.71 16.31
CA LEU A 5 1.86 12.31 16.14
C LEU A 5 3.12 11.47 16.41
N ASN A 6 3.11 10.73 17.52
CA ASN A 6 4.25 10.02 18.11
C ASN A 6 4.63 8.78 17.29
N CYS A 7 5.09 8.99 16.06
CA CYS A 7 5.84 7.98 15.35
C CYS A 7 7.32 8.41 15.43
N THR A 8 8.17 7.53 15.96
CA THR A 8 9.58 7.81 16.21
C THR A 8 10.41 6.88 15.34
N GLY A 9 10.86 7.37 14.18
CA GLY A 9 11.76 6.65 13.29
C GLY A 9 11.40 6.74 11.81
N VAL A 10 12.09 5.93 11.01
CA VAL A 10 11.75 5.70 9.60
C VAL A 10 10.68 4.62 9.57
N PRO A 11 9.53 4.83 8.90
CA PRO A 11 8.53 3.79 8.77
C PRO A 11 9.13 2.56 8.08
N ASN A 12 8.62 1.39 8.41
CA ASN A 12 9.06 0.13 7.82
C ASN A 12 7.86 -0.64 7.27
N ILE A 13 7.90 -0.95 5.97
CA ILE A 13 6.94 -1.82 5.30
C ILE A 13 7.67 -3.15 5.08
N PRO A 14 7.33 -4.22 5.83
CA PRO A 14 8.08 -5.49 5.75
C PRO A 14 7.90 -6.19 4.41
N PHE A 15 6.69 -6.13 3.84
CA PHE A 15 6.40 -6.59 2.49
C PHE A 15 5.12 -5.92 1.97
N PHE A 16 5.06 -5.78 0.64
CA PHE A 16 3.85 -5.41 -0.09
C PHE A 16 3.86 -6.18 -1.40
N ILE A 17 2.92 -7.11 -1.55
CA ILE A 17 2.86 -8.04 -2.67
C ILE A 17 1.45 -8.07 -3.25
N ALA A 18 1.35 -8.43 -4.52
CA ALA A 18 0.08 -8.76 -5.15
C ALA A 18 0.06 -10.25 -5.46
N ASN A 19 -0.98 -10.97 -5.06
CA ASN A 19 -1.13 -12.38 -5.37
C ASN A 19 -2.53 -12.67 -5.93
N PRO A 20 -2.65 -13.07 -7.21
CA PRO A 20 -1.58 -13.18 -8.22
C PRO A 20 -1.15 -11.82 -8.81
N GLN A 21 0.14 -11.66 -9.15
CA GLN A 21 0.64 -10.44 -9.84
C GLN A 21 0.19 -10.36 -11.30
N VAL A 22 -0.25 -11.47 -11.88
CA VAL A 22 -0.74 -11.54 -13.26
C VAL A 22 -2.15 -12.08 -13.20
N ILE A 23 -3.10 -11.30 -13.71
CA ILE A 23 -4.51 -11.66 -13.75
C ILE A 23 -5.03 -11.55 -15.18
N GLN A 24 -6.09 -12.28 -15.50
CA GLN A 24 -6.82 -12.07 -16.74
C GLN A 24 -7.79 -10.90 -16.59
N SER A 25 -8.19 -10.29 -17.71
CA SER A 25 -9.25 -9.28 -17.68
C SER A 25 -10.51 -9.80 -16.97
N GLY A 26 -10.98 -9.06 -15.96
CA GLY A 26 -12.13 -9.44 -15.13
C GLY A 26 -11.82 -10.37 -13.94
N GLN A 27 -10.56 -10.77 -13.75
CA GLN A 27 -10.12 -11.46 -12.54
C GLN A 27 -9.78 -10.47 -11.43
N SER A 28 -9.60 -10.99 -10.21
CA SER A 28 -9.16 -10.22 -9.05
C SER A 28 -7.74 -10.61 -8.65
N SER A 29 -7.02 -9.65 -8.10
CA SER A 29 -5.75 -9.85 -7.41
C SER A 29 -5.89 -9.40 -5.97
N THR A 30 -5.18 -10.06 -5.05
CA THR A 30 -5.17 -9.65 -3.64
C THR A 30 -3.86 -8.97 -3.33
N LEU A 31 -3.93 -7.68 -3.02
CA LEU A 31 -2.84 -6.93 -2.44
C LEU A 31 -2.71 -7.31 -0.97
N GLN A 32 -1.51 -7.66 -0.54
CA GLN A 32 -1.23 -8.00 0.86
C GLN A 32 0.00 -7.23 1.32
N TRP A 33 -0.12 -6.58 2.48
CA TRP A 33 0.99 -5.91 3.14
C TRP A 33 1.10 -6.31 4.60
N GLY A 34 2.33 -6.38 5.08
CA GLY A 34 2.60 -6.70 6.47
C GLY A 34 2.36 -5.53 7.43
N PRO A 35 2.60 -5.75 8.74
CA PRO A 35 2.40 -4.72 9.76
C PRO A 35 3.41 -3.60 9.55
N VAL A 36 2.91 -2.40 9.25
CA VAL A 36 3.79 -1.23 9.08
C VAL A 36 4.11 -0.68 10.45
N THR A 37 5.40 -0.58 10.75
CA THR A 37 5.89 -0.06 12.04
C THR A 37 6.48 1.33 11.85
N ASN A 38 6.54 2.11 12.94
CA ASN A 38 7.06 3.50 12.93
C ASN A 38 6.37 4.42 11.91
N ALA A 39 5.10 4.18 11.61
CA ALA A 39 4.26 5.04 10.77
C ALA A 39 3.15 5.67 11.61
N SER A 40 2.86 6.95 11.37
CA SER A 40 1.64 7.60 11.89
C SER A 40 0.45 7.44 10.95
N GLY A 41 0.70 7.15 9.67
CA GLY A 41 -0.34 6.94 8.67
C GLY A 41 0.16 6.08 7.53
N VAL A 42 -0.74 5.27 6.97
CA VAL A 42 -0.46 4.42 5.82
C VAL A 42 -1.53 4.65 4.76
N TYR A 43 -1.10 4.79 3.52
CA TYR A 43 -1.94 5.14 2.40
C TYR A 43 -1.66 4.20 1.23
N LEU A 44 -2.70 3.62 0.65
CA LEU A 44 -2.61 2.83 -0.57
C LEU A 44 -2.97 3.74 -1.76
N SER A 45 -2.05 3.86 -2.70
CA SER A 45 -2.30 4.47 -4.00
C SER A 45 -2.76 3.41 -4.98
N THR A 46 -3.94 3.68 -5.52
CA THR A 46 -4.63 2.94 -6.56
C THR A 46 -4.87 3.88 -7.74
N PRO A 47 -5.20 3.39 -8.93
CA PRO A 47 -5.59 4.24 -10.06
C PRO A 47 -6.88 5.04 -9.77
N GLY A 48 -7.68 4.62 -8.79
CA GLY A 48 -8.85 5.36 -8.32
C GLY A 48 -8.52 6.49 -7.34
N GLY A 49 -7.26 6.62 -6.92
CA GLY A 49 -6.79 7.62 -5.96
C GLY A 49 -6.03 7.01 -4.79
N ILE A 50 -5.73 7.85 -3.81
CA ILE A 50 -5.00 7.48 -2.60
C ILE A 50 -6.01 7.33 -1.45
N VAL A 51 -6.02 6.17 -0.81
CA VAL A 51 -6.90 5.85 0.32
C VAL A 51 -6.08 5.52 1.56
N GLY A 52 -6.52 5.96 2.73
CA GLY A 52 -5.91 5.59 4.01
C GLY A 52 -6.28 4.15 4.36
N VAL A 53 -5.29 3.31 4.68
CA VAL A 53 -5.49 1.89 4.99
C VAL A 53 -4.93 1.53 6.35
N ALA A 54 -5.55 0.55 7.01
CA ALA A 54 -5.02 -0.04 8.23
C ALA A 54 -3.87 -1.00 7.91
N THR A 55 -2.98 -1.22 8.89
CA THR A 55 -1.87 -2.17 8.74
C THR A 55 -1.76 -3.07 9.97
N PRO A 56 -1.43 -4.37 9.80
CA PRO A 56 -1.36 -5.12 8.54
C PRO A 56 -2.72 -5.20 7.84
N GLY A 57 -2.74 -5.48 6.54
CA GLY A 57 -3.97 -5.49 5.76
C GLY A 57 -3.85 -6.21 4.44
N GLN A 58 -5.01 -6.50 3.86
CA GLN A 58 -5.13 -7.02 2.51
C GLN A 58 -6.33 -6.39 1.80
N GLU A 59 -6.21 -6.21 0.50
CA GLU A 59 -7.24 -5.60 -0.33
C GLU A 59 -7.37 -6.35 -1.64
N THR A 60 -8.59 -6.81 -1.94
CA THR A 60 -8.90 -7.44 -3.22
C THR A 60 -9.21 -6.35 -4.24
N VAL A 61 -8.41 -6.30 -5.30
CA VAL A 61 -8.54 -5.34 -6.39
C VAL A 61 -8.86 -6.06 -7.70
N GLN A 62 -9.60 -5.40 -8.58
CA GLN A 62 -9.99 -5.93 -9.90
C GLN A 62 -9.60 -4.94 -11.00
N PRO A 63 -8.29 -4.73 -11.24
CA PRO A 63 -7.87 -3.82 -12.30
C PRO A 63 -8.24 -4.39 -13.67
N SER A 64 -8.76 -3.54 -14.57
CA SER A 64 -9.06 -3.91 -15.95
C SER A 64 -7.85 -3.78 -16.89
N GLN A 65 -6.77 -3.14 -16.43
CA GLN A 65 -5.51 -2.94 -17.14
C GLN A 65 -4.33 -3.04 -16.17
N SER A 66 -3.13 -3.31 -16.70
CA SER A 66 -1.90 -3.38 -15.90
C SER A 66 -1.72 -2.12 -15.05
N THR A 67 -1.79 -2.28 -13.73
CA THR A 67 -1.90 -1.19 -12.77
C THR A 67 -0.78 -1.30 -11.75
N ASN A 68 -0.10 -0.18 -11.52
CA ASN A 68 0.88 -0.07 -10.45
C ASN A 68 0.19 0.39 -9.17
N TYR A 69 0.39 -0.35 -8.09
CA TYR A 69 -0.07 -0.02 -6.75
C TYR A 69 1.11 0.37 -5.89
N ALA A 70 0.93 1.37 -5.04
CA ALA A 70 1.98 1.83 -4.14
C ALA A 70 1.44 2.02 -2.72
N LEU A 71 2.08 1.42 -1.74
CA LEU A 71 1.79 1.60 -0.32
C LEU A 71 2.76 2.65 0.23
N PHE A 72 2.21 3.75 0.74
CA PHE A 72 2.95 4.83 1.38
C PHE A 72 2.81 4.72 2.88
N ALA A 73 3.91 4.74 3.60
CA ALA A 73 3.91 4.87 5.04
C ALA A 73 4.57 6.20 5.41
N GLN A 74 3.84 7.02 6.17
CA GLN A 74 4.29 8.34 6.58
C GLN A 74 4.43 8.41 8.09
N CYS A 75 5.52 9.03 8.53
CA CYS A 75 5.76 9.43 9.90
C CYS A 75 6.36 10.84 9.95
N GLY A 76 5.53 11.85 10.27
CA GLY A 76 5.97 13.24 10.28
C GLY A 76 6.54 13.66 8.91
N SER A 77 7.83 13.97 8.88
CA SER A 77 8.60 14.30 7.66
C SER A 77 9.20 13.09 6.94
N ASN A 78 9.18 11.90 7.54
CA ASN A 78 9.68 10.67 6.92
C ASN A 78 8.56 9.97 6.17
N THR A 79 8.82 9.61 4.92
CA THR A 79 7.89 8.83 4.11
C THR A 79 8.66 7.74 3.40
N ILE A 80 8.16 6.52 3.46
CA ILE A 80 8.64 5.41 2.62
C ILE A 80 7.51 4.91 1.73
N GLN A 81 7.87 4.28 0.63
CA GLN A 81 6.91 3.66 -0.28
C GLN A 81 7.36 2.26 -0.66
N ALA A 82 6.39 1.37 -0.85
CA ALA A 82 6.58 0.06 -1.46
C ALA A 82 5.64 -0.04 -2.67
N ASN A 83 6.12 -0.54 -3.81
CA ASN A 83 5.34 -0.67 -5.02
C ASN A 83 5.16 -2.13 -5.44
N THR A 84 3.99 -2.46 -5.96
CA THR A 84 3.69 -3.74 -6.59
C THR A 84 2.88 -3.48 -7.84
N THR A 85 3.18 -4.21 -8.92
CA THR A 85 2.47 -4.06 -10.19
C THR A 85 1.65 -5.31 -10.44
N ILE A 86 0.38 -5.11 -10.76
CA ILE A 86 -0.52 -6.16 -11.25
C ILE A 86 -0.60 -6.02 -12.75
N TYR A 87 -0.22 -7.06 -13.48
CA TYR A 87 -0.31 -7.14 -14.93
C TYR A 87 -1.62 -7.80 -15.33
N VAL A 88 -2.35 -7.18 -16.24
CA VAL A 88 -3.58 -7.75 -16.82
C VAL A 88 -3.25 -8.29 -18.20
N GLN A 89 -3.58 -9.56 -18.44
CA GLN A 89 -3.40 -10.27 -19.71
C GLN A 89 -4.75 -10.57 -20.38
#